data_AF-A0A1S1YSZ2-F1
#
_entry.id   AF-A0A1S1YSZ2-F1
#
_cell.length_a   1.000
_cell.length_b   1.000
_cell.length_c   1.000
_cell.angle_alpha   90.00
_cell.angle_beta   90.00
_cell.angle_gamma   90.00
#
_symmetry.space_group_name_H-M   'P 1'
#
loop_
_entity.id
_entity.type
_entity.pdbx_description
1 polymer ?
#
loop_
_entity_poly.entity_id
_entity_poly.type
_entity_poly.pdbx_seq_one_letter_code
_entity_poly.pdbx_strand_id
1 'polypeptide(L)'
;MKRSLIFLLVLLSTSLYAQINLKGYVIGKSLESNKHASSKISFGGQYGNLVTSRNNNDIIYGLTFNPEKGGSQKLLTKTEVTKFIQSLNHYFKVKMKHEANGKDGVFNGVANGCIFIVNYTHKQFPTGLHYYIEMLIYNPKLGAM
;
A
#
# COMPACT_ATOMS: atom_id res chain seq x y z
N MET A 1 51.63 -1.85 -28.84
CA MET A 1 50.17 -2.05 -29.06
C MET A 1 49.58 -2.51 -27.72
N LYS A 2 49.41 -1.59 -26.76
CA LYS A 2 48.15 -0.96 -26.30
C LYS A 2 46.96 -1.93 -26.05
N ARG A 3 46.84 -2.26 -24.76
CA ARG A 3 45.65 -2.25 -23.88
C ARG A 3 44.75 -3.48 -23.86
N SER A 4 45.08 -4.34 -22.90
CA SER A 4 44.17 -5.20 -22.17
C SER A 4 43.02 -4.41 -21.52
N LEU A 5 41.89 -5.12 -21.40
CA LEU A 5 40.96 -5.12 -20.27
C LEU A 5 40.25 -3.80 -19.91
N ILE A 6 38.94 -3.74 -20.18
CA ILE A 6 37.92 -4.11 -19.19
C ILE A 6 36.56 -3.90 -19.86
N PHE A 7 35.80 -4.99 -19.91
CA PHE A 7 34.36 -5.02 -20.04
C PHE A 7 33.74 -3.99 -19.08
N LEU A 8 33.38 -2.81 -19.57
CA LEU A 8 32.45 -1.93 -18.86
C LEU A 8 31.05 -2.51 -19.06
N LEU A 9 30.82 -3.66 -18.43
CA LEU A 9 29.49 -4.19 -18.14
C LEU A 9 28.89 -3.21 -17.13
N VAL A 10 28.40 -2.06 -17.60
CA VAL A 10 27.50 -1.23 -16.82
C VAL A 10 26.22 -2.05 -16.71
N LEU A 11 26.21 -2.91 -15.70
CA LEU A 11 25.03 -3.40 -15.01
C LEU A 11 24.22 -2.17 -14.59
N LEU A 12 23.48 -1.60 -15.55
CA LEU A 12 22.19 -1.01 -15.26
C LEU A 12 21.30 -2.17 -14.88
N SER A 13 21.54 -2.73 -13.69
CA SER A 13 20.48 -3.36 -12.91
C SER A 13 19.50 -2.24 -12.61
N THR A 14 18.63 -1.94 -13.60
CA THR A 14 17.36 -1.28 -13.35
C THR A 14 16.63 -2.24 -12.44
N SER A 15 16.93 -2.08 -11.17
CA SER A 15 16.20 -2.63 -10.07
C SER A 15 14.72 -2.52 -10.42
N LEU A 16 14.13 -3.69 -10.65
CA LEU A 16 12.70 -3.89 -10.66
C LEU A 16 12.19 -3.61 -9.22
N TYR A 17 12.35 -2.36 -8.77
CA TYR A 17 11.78 -1.87 -7.54
C TYR A 17 10.31 -1.67 -7.83
N ALA A 18 9.51 -2.50 -7.17
CA ALA A 18 8.10 -2.33 -6.90
C ALA A 18 7.51 -0.96 -7.28
N GLN A 19 7.17 -0.74 -8.56
CA GLN A 19 6.61 0.53 -9.01
C GLN A 19 5.12 0.60 -8.68
N ILE A 20 4.79 0.53 -7.39
CA ILE A 20 3.47 0.94 -6.92
C ILE A 20 3.51 2.46 -6.87
N ASN A 21 2.95 3.08 -7.90
CA ASN A 21 2.77 4.52 -7.97
C ASN A 21 1.31 4.86 -7.65
N LEU A 22 1.09 5.61 -6.58
CA LEU A 22 -0.21 6.19 -6.29
C LEU A 22 -0.11 7.71 -6.17
N LYS A 23 -0.63 8.42 -7.17
CA LYS A 23 -0.60 9.89 -7.26
C LYS A 23 0.80 10.48 -7.03
N GLY A 24 1.83 9.80 -7.54
CA GLY A 24 3.22 10.23 -7.42
C GLY A 24 3.95 9.75 -6.15
N TYR A 25 3.29 8.99 -5.28
CA TYR A 25 3.95 8.28 -4.18
C TYR A 25 4.36 6.91 -4.68
N VAL A 26 5.66 6.71 -4.89
CA VAL A 26 6.21 5.51 -5.53
C VAL A 26 7.01 4.72 -4.50
N ILE A 27 6.55 3.51 -4.17
CA ILE A 27 7.34 2.60 -3.32
C ILE A 27 8.67 2.30 -4.04
N GLY A 28 9.79 2.37 -3.32
CA GLY A 28 11.13 2.21 -3.87
C GLY A 28 11.76 3.48 -4.44
N LYS A 29 11.12 4.64 -4.29
CA LYS A 29 11.73 5.95 -4.60
C LYS A 29 11.76 6.84 -3.38
N SER A 30 12.73 7.77 -3.36
CA SER A 30 12.74 8.86 -2.38
C SER A 30 11.50 9.71 -2.55
N LEU A 31 10.97 10.20 -1.43
CA LEU A 31 9.89 11.18 -1.46
C LEU A 31 10.40 12.46 -2.14
N GLU A 32 9.67 12.97 -3.13
CA GLU A 32 10.02 14.24 -3.76
C GLU A 32 9.98 15.37 -2.72
N SER A 33 10.93 16.30 -2.80
CA SER A 33 11.11 17.37 -1.79
C SER A 33 9.90 18.29 -1.62
N ASN A 34 9.01 18.35 -2.62
CA ASN A 34 7.76 19.11 -2.61
C ASN A 34 6.56 18.30 -2.07
N LYS A 35 6.74 17.04 -1.67
CA LYS A 35 5.67 16.19 -1.14
C LYS A 35 5.79 16.04 0.38
N HIS A 36 4.66 16.17 1.06
CA HIS A 36 4.58 15.91 2.50
C HIS A 36 4.72 14.41 2.81
N ALA A 37 5.39 14.09 3.91
CA ALA A 37 5.59 12.74 4.43
C ALA A 37 4.29 12.01 4.79
N SER A 38 3.27 12.76 5.19
CA SER A 38 1.89 12.30 5.24
C SER A 38 1.09 13.20 4.31
N SER A 39 0.53 12.63 3.25
CA SER A 39 -0.40 13.34 2.39
C SER A 39 -1.69 12.60 2.39
N LYS A 40 -2.81 13.32 2.47
CA LYS A 40 -4.13 12.71 2.42
C LYS A 40 -4.42 12.26 0.98
N ILE A 41 -3.86 11.12 0.56
CA ILE A 41 -4.08 10.57 -0.77
C ILE A 41 -5.45 9.89 -0.75
N SER A 42 -6.47 10.57 -1.29
CA SER A 42 -7.81 9.98 -1.39
C SER A 42 -7.74 8.66 -2.16
N PHE A 43 -8.13 7.59 -1.45
CA PHE A 43 -8.21 6.22 -1.92
C PHE A 43 -9.49 5.61 -1.35
N GLY A 44 -10.28 4.94 -2.19
CA GLY A 44 -11.67 4.61 -1.84
C GLY A 44 -12.59 5.84 -1.78
N GLY A 45 -12.20 6.99 -2.33
CA GLY A 45 -13.03 8.20 -2.36
C GLY A 45 -13.23 8.81 -0.97
N GLN A 46 -14.45 8.69 -0.41
CA GLN A 46 -14.86 9.30 0.86
C GLN A 46 -14.53 8.47 2.12
N TYR A 47 -13.73 7.40 1.99
CA TYR A 47 -13.47 6.48 3.09
C TYR A 47 -12.23 6.83 3.89
N GLY A 48 -11.23 7.47 3.30
CA GLY A 48 -10.03 7.87 4.03
C GLY A 48 -8.88 8.22 3.11
N ASN A 49 -7.68 8.19 3.68
CA ASN A 49 -6.46 8.56 2.98
C ASN A 49 -5.34 7.56 3.26
N LEU A 50 -4.37 7.49 2.35
CA LEU A 50 -3.14 6.75 2.55
C LEU A 50 -2.06 7.61 3.18
N VAL A 51 -1.26 7.03 4.07
CA VAL A 51 -0.07 7.64 4.69
C VAL A 51 1.15 6.86 4.22
N THR A 52 2.24 7.56 3.90
CA THR A 52 3.45 6.92 3.39
C THR A 52 4.47 6.66 4.49
N SER A 53 5.12 5.50 4.46
CA SER A 53 6.21 5.12 5.37
C SER A 53 7.55 5.17 4.65
N ARG A 54 8.58 5.71 5.32
CA ARG A 54 9.93 5.93 4.77
C ARG A 54 10.99 5.31 5.67
N ASN A 55 12.09 4.86 5.07
CA ASN A 55 13.28 4.43 5.81
C ASN A 55 14.25 5.62 6.05
N ASN A 56 15.41 5.35 6.65
CA ASN A 56 16.41 6.36 6.99
C ASN A 56 17.02 7.08 5.78
N ASN A 57 16.86 6.53 4.57
CA ASN A 57 17.34 7.12 3.32
C ASN A 57 16.23 7.88 2.57
N ASP A 58 15.12 8.21 3.25
CA ASP A 58 13.92 8.85 2.69
C ASP A 58 13.21 8.06 1.58
N ILE A 59 13.55 6.78 1.40
CA ILE A 59 12.92 5.90 0.42
C ILE A 59 11.57 5.44 0.97
N ILE A 60 10.51 5.66 0.20
CA ILE A 60 9.17 5.16 0.52
C ILE A 60 9.21 3.63 0.45
N TYR A 61 8.92 2.96 1.55
CA TYR A 61 8.85 1.49 1.61
C TYR A 61 7.42 0.98 1.79
N GLY A 62 6.46 1.83 2.17
CA GLY A 62 5.08 1.41 2.36
C GLY A 62 4.04 2.52 2.33
N LEU A 63 2.78 2.09 2.26
CA LEU A 63 1.57 2.89 2.28
C LEU A 63 0.58 2.25 3.26
N THR A 64 0.05 3.03 4.19
CA THR A 64 -0.95 2.57 5.16
C THR A 64 -2.26 3.34 4.93
N PHE A 65 -3.41 2.66 4.95
CA PHE A 65 -4.72 3.30 4.90
C PHE A 65 -5.53 2.94 6.14
N ASN A 66 -6.00 3.98 6.82
CA ASN A 66 -7.02 3.88 7.86
C ASN A 66 -8.20 4.78 7.43
N PRO A 67 -9.44 4.26 7.45
CA PRO A 67 -10.60 5.01 7.04
C PRO A 67 -10.90 6.12 8.05
N GLU A 68 -10.81 7.37 7.61
CA GLU A 68 -11.09 8.56 8.40
C GLU A 68 -11.86 9.59 7.57
N LYS A 69 -12.87 10.22 8.18
CA LYS A 69 -13.60 11.36 7.60
C LYS A 69 -13.73 12.46 8.65
N GLY A 70 -13.24 13.65 8.34
CA GLY A 70 -13.33 14.79 9.25
C GLY A 70 -12.55 14.63 10.57
N GLY A 71 -11.53 13.77 10.60
CA GLY A 71 -10.76 13.47 11.83
C GLY A 71 -11.37 12.38 12.71
N SER A 72 -12.48 11.78 12.29
CA SER A 72 -13.08 10.63 12.98
C SER A 72 -12.91 9.36 12.17
N GLN A 73 -12.63 8.26 12.87
CA GLN A 73 -12.57 6.92 12.30
C GLN A 73 -13.91 6.60 11.60
N LYS A 74 -13.82 6.13 10.35
CA LYS A 74 -14.99 5.79 9.55
C LYS A 74 -15.12 4.28 9.45
N LEU A 75 -16.32 3.79 9.71
CA LEU A 75 -16.66 2.39 9.54
C LEU A 75 -17.31 2.16 8.17
N LEU A 76 -17.09 0.97 7.62
CA LEU A 76 -17.56 0.56 6.32
C LEU A 76 -18.61 -0.54 6.45
N THR A 77 -19.56 -0.59 5.54
CA THR A 77 -20.45 -1.73 5.35
C THR A 77 -19.72 -2.86 4.61
N LYS A 78 -20.27 -4.08 4.66
CA LYS A 78 -19.73 -5.24 3.91
C LYS A 78 -19.56 -4.93 2.41
N THR A 79 -20.54 -4.25 1.82
CA THR A 79 -20.51 -3.85 0.40
C THR A 79 -19.38 -2.89 0.09
N GLU A 80 -19.11 -1.94 0.99
CA GLU A 80 -18.00 -1.00 0.84
C GLU A 80 -16.64 -1.68 1.02
N VAL A 81 -16.51 -2.64 1.93
CA VAL A 81 -15.31 -3.50 2.06
C VAL A 81 -15.04 -4.22 0.73
N THR A 82 -16.05 -4.86 0.13
CA THR A 82 -15.89 -5.56 -1.16
C THR A 82 -15.45 -4.62 -2.28
N LYS A 83 -16.05 -3.42 -2.38
CA LYS A 83 -15.66 -2.40 -3.37
C LYS A 83 -14.23 -1.89 -3.14
N PHE A 84 -13.82 -1.77 -1.89
CA PHE A 84 -12.45 -1.41 -1.52
C PHE A 84 -11.45 -2.46 -2.02
N ILE A 85 -11.70 -3.74 -1.76
CA ILE A 85 -10.85 -4.84 -2.24
C ILE A 85 -10.83 -4.92 -3.77
N GLN A 86 -11.97 -4.74 -4.44
CA GLN A 86 -12.04 -4.70 -5.91
C GLN A 86 -11.20 -3.55 -6.50
N SER A 87 -11.22 -2.38 -5.84
CA SER A 87 -10.41 -1.24 -6.24
C SER A 87 -8.91 -1.56 -6.15
N LEU A 88 -8.47 -2.23 -5.08
CA LEU A 88 -7.09 -2.69 -4.95
C LEU A 88 -6.70 -3.62 -6.09
N ASN A 89 -7.52 -4.64 -6.36
CA ASN A 89 -7.27 -5.56 -7.46
C ASN A 89 -7.15 -4.83 -8.81
N HIS A 90 -8.00 -3.83 -9.05
CA HIS A 90 -8.02 -3.09 -10.30
C HIS A 90 -6.81 -2.15 -10.48
N TYR A 91 -6.54 -1.29 -9.48
CA TYR A 91 -5.51 -0.26 -9.53
C TYR A 91 -4.10 -0.84 -9.46
N PHE A 92 -3.90 -1.85 -8.63
CA PHE A 92 -2.57 -2.41 -8.38
C PHE A 92 -2.32 -3.73 -9.09
N LYS A 93 -3.30 -4.24 -9.85
CA LYS A 93 -3.23 -5.54 -10.54
C LYS A 93 -2.83 -6.67 -9.58
N VAL A 94 -3.23 -6.55 -8.31
CA VAL A 94 -2.99 -7.55 -7.27
C VAL A 94 -4.17 -8.52 -7.22
N LYS A 95 -3.92 -9.79 -6.93
CA LYS A 95 -4.97 -10.76 -6.63
C LYS A 95 -5.04 -10.96 -5.12
N MET A 96 -5.94 -10.24 -4.46
CA MET A 96 -6.18 -10.39 -3.03
C MET A 96 -6.88 -11.72 -2.74
N LYS A 97 -6.28 -12.55 -1.87
CA LYS A 97 -6.85 -13.79 -1.34
C LYS A 97 -7.47 -13.50 0.01
N HIS A 98 -8.65 -14.06 0.26
CA HIS A 98 -9.39 -13.87 1.49
C HIS A 98 -9.11 -15.00 2.46
N GLU A 99 -8.67 -14.65 3.67
CA GLU A 99 -8.48 -15.55 4.80
C GLU A 99 -9.38 -15.04 5.93
N ALA A 100 -10.54 -15.68 6.10
CA ALA A 100 -11.52 -15.28 7.11
C ALA A 100 -11.46 -16.20 8.33
N ASN A 101 -11.65 -15.60 9.51
CA ASN A 101 -12.01 -16.35 10.70
C ASN A 101 -13.30 -15.74 11.28
N GLY A 102 -14.44 -16.30 10.86
CA GLY A 102 -15.75 -15.80 11.25
C GLY A 102 -16.10 -14.44 10.65
N LYS A 103 -16.38 -13.45 11.50
CA LYS A 103 -16.82 -12.10 11.08
C LYS A 103 -15.66 -11.15 10.78
N ASP A 104 -14.46 -11.51 11.24
CA ASP A 104 -13.21 -10.82 10.97
C ASP A 104 -12.43 -11.54 9.87
N GLY A 105 -11.45 -10.85 9.30
CA GLY A 105 -10.53 -11.51 8.39
C GLY A 105 -9.49 -10.60 7.81
N VAL A 106 -8.68 -11.21 6.96
CA VAL A 106 -7.55 -10.59 6.29
C VAL A 106 -7.65 -10.88 4.82
N PHE A 107 -7.39 -9.86 3.99
CA PHE A 107 -7.06 -10.09 2.60
C PHE A 107 -5.56 -9.91 2.40
N ASN A 108 -4.93 -10.90 1.78
CA ASN A 108 -3.50 -10.90 1.51
C ASN A 108 -3.25 -10.93 0.00
N GLY A 109 -2.27 -10.18 -0.48
CA GLY A 109 -1.89 -10.15 -1.89
C GLY A 109 -0.41 -9.81 -2.06
N VAL A 110 0.14 -10.21 -3.20
CA VAL A 110 1.51 -9.86 -3.59
C VAL A 110 1.49 -9.38 -5.03
N ALA A 111 2.05 -8.20 -5.27
CA ALA A 111 2.22 -7.64 -6.61
C ALA A 111 3.44 -6.73 -6.64
N ASN A 112 4.19 -6.78 -7.74
CA ASN A 112 5.38 -5.95 -7.96
C ASN A 112 6.39 -6.00 -6.80
N GLY A 113 6.55 -7.13 -6.10
CA GLY A 113 7.47 -7.22 -4.95
C GLY A 113 7.01 -6.49 -3.67
N CYS A 114 5.78 -5.96 -3.65
CA CYS A 114 5.12 -5.51 -2.44
C CYS A 114 4.12 -6.54 -1.94
N ILE A 115 3.97 -6.56 -0.61
CA ILE A 115 2.95 -7.32 0.11
C ILE A 115 1.80 -6.36 0.42
N PHE A 116 0.58 -6.82 0.19
CA PHE A 116 -0.67 -6.14 0.48
C PHE A 116 -1.38 -6.91 1.57
N ILE A 117 -1.76 -6.22 2.65
CA ILE A 117 -2.52 -6.76 3.76
C ILE A 117 -3.68 -5.82 4.01
N VAL A 118 -4.89 -6.36 4.06
CA VAL A 118 -6.10 -5.62 4.45
C VAL A 118 -6.77 -6.38 5.57
N ASN A 119 -6.62 -5.88 6.79
CA ASN A 119 -7.37 -6.36 7.94
C ASN A 119 -8.74 -5.71 7.93
N TYR A 120 -9.78 -6.49 8.19
CA TYR A 120 -11.10 -5.93 8.48
C TYR A 120 -11.68 -6.56 9.74
N THR A 121 -12.17 -5.71 10.64
CA THR A 121 -12.67 -6.11 11.95
C THR A 121 -14.12 -5.70 12.09
N HIS A 122 -14.97 -6.65 12.46
CA HIS A 122 -16.38 -6.45 12.70
C HIS A 122 -16.62 -5.57 13.93
N LYS A 123 -17.63 -4.72 13.83
CA LYS A 123 -18.17 -3.91 14.92
C LYS A 123 -19.69 -3.94 14.83
N GLN A 124 -20.33 -4.47 15.87
CA GLN A 124 -21.79 -4.56 15.96
C GLN A 124 -22.33 -3.29 16.63
N PHE A 125 -23.31 -2.66 15.99
CA PHE A 125 -24.06 -1.54 16.54
C PHE A 125 -25.56 -1.86 16.52
N PRO A 126 -26.40 -1.12 17.26
CA PRO A 126 -27.86 -1.24 17.16
C PRO A 126 -28.37 -0.97 15.74
N THR A 127 -27.69 -0.09 14.99
CA THR A 127 -28.04 0.30 13.62
C THR A 127 -27.63 -0.72 12.56
N GLY A 128 -26.87 -1.75 12.93
CA GLY A 128 -26.40 -2.77 12.00
C GLY A 128 -24.94 -3.16 12.22
N LEU A 129 -24.44 -3.92 11.25
CA LEU A 129 -23.10 -4.47 11.29
C LEU A 129 -22.16 -3.64 10.41
N HIS A 130 -21.06 -3.20 11.01
CA HIS A 130 -20.06 -2.35 10.37
C HIS A 130 -18.67 -2.95 10.53
N TYR A 131 -17.72 -2.46 9.74
CA TYR A 131 -16.37 -2.97 9.67
C TYR A 131 -15.37 -1.83 9.75
N TYR A 132 -14.37 -1.99 10.59
CA TYR A 132 -13.16 -1.20 10.51
C TYR A 132 -12.20 -1.88 9.53
N ILE A 133 -11.47 -1.11 8.72
CA ILE A 133 -10.47 -1.63 7.79
C ILE A 133 -9.14 -0.99 8.12
N GLU A 134 -8.07 -1.78 8.10
CA GLU A 134 -6.70 -1.29 8.07
C GLU A 134 -5.99 -1.93 6.90
N MET A 135 -5.31 -1.15 6.09
CA MET A 135 -4.53 -1.67 4.98
C MET A 135 -3.07 -1.25 5.09
N LEU A 136 -2.19 -2.18 4.76
CA LEU A 136 -0.77 -1.98 4.57
C LEU A 136 -0.35 -2.49 3.20
N ILE A 137 0.39 -1.67 2.46
CA ILE A 137 1.12 -2.05 1.25
C ILE A 137 2.59 -1.78 1.54
N TYR A 138 3.46 -2.77 1.47
CA TYR A 138 4.88 -2.54 1.79
C TYR A 138 5.83 -3.43 1.01
N ASN A 139 7.04 -2.93 0.78
CA ASN A 139 8.14 -3.71 0.23
C ASN A 139 9.06 -4.15 1.37
N PRO A 140 9.09 -5.45 1.73
CA PRO A 140 9.89 -5.93 2.86
C PRO A 140 11.40 -5.72 2.67
N LYS A 141 11.88 -5.64 1.42
CA LYS A 141 13.31 -5.43 1.11
C LYS A 141 13.78 -4.01 1.43
N LEU A 142 12.85 -3.07 1.58
CA LEU A 142 13.15 -1.65 1.79
C LEU A 142 12.89 -1.18 3.23
N GLY A 143 12.06 -1.91 3.97
CA GLY A 143 11.69 -1.57 5.35
C GLY A 143 12.64 -2.09 6.42
N ALA A 144 13.59 -2.97 6.08
CA ALA A 144 14.55 -3.58 7.00
C ALA A 144 15.92 -2.88 7.04
N MET A 145 16.01 -1.60 6.65
CA MET A 145 17.25 -0.81 6.66
C MET A 145 17.31 0.13 7.86
#